data_AF-A0A4Y9XPI5-F1
#
_entry.id   AF-A0A4Y9XPI5-F1
#
_cell.length_a   1.000
_cell.length_b   1.000
_cell.length_c   1.000
_cell.angle_alpha   90.00
_cell.angle_beta   90.00
_cell.angle_gamma   90.00
#
_symmetry.space_group_name_H-M   'P 1'
#
loop_
_entity.id
_entity.type
_entity.pdbx_description
1 polymer ?
#
loop_
_entity_poly.entity_id
_entity_poly.type
_entity_poly.pdbx_seq_one_letter_code
_entity_poly.pdbx_strand_id
1 'polypeptide(L)'
;MPHARITPAVPAIPQRQHNVAPYYYHIGNITQAQADELVREHWVSTANITVGFELPNHEPPTLIGFFRHPERVAELTDEALADGFRTGFNDQDLLRFTLETIDRDIRAGGRWRHVPVDEAFQQIRRSVRVRLLRRIHQGHPDPIAALYIESPTADPGDWNAFRERVRQHIFGSSRSGPPEILWETFLCGICHSADHPTGLCYLPNVPGWHGPTPDSVRAAAQEYARRNPAPPTHGRGGRGGGRGRGGRGRGRGRGNDA
;
A
#
# COMPACT_ATOMS: atom_id res chain seq x y z
N MET A 1 -29.89 19.80 -0.76
CA MET A 1 -29.29 20.29 0.50
C MET A 1 -28.90 21.76 0.36
N PRO A 2 -29.78 22.72 0.72
CA PRO A 2 -29.58 24.14 0.38
C PRO A 2 -28.48 24.87 1.17
N HIS A 3 -27.93 24.26 2.23
CA HIS A 3 -26.90 24.89 3.08
C HIS A 3 -25.58 24.11 3.15
N ALA A 4 -25.44 23.01 2.40
CA ALA A 4 -24.24 22.20 2.39
C ALA A 4 -23.03 23.02 1.93
N ARG A 5 -21.93 22.92 2.65
CA ARG A 5 -20.67 23.60 2.32
C ARG A 5 -19.62 22.56 1.96
N ILE A 6 -19.12 22.62 0.73
CA ILE A 6 -18.03 21.77 0.26
C ILE A 6 -16.72 22.55 0.38
N THR A 7 -15.78 22.02 1.13
CA THR A 7 -14.43 22.59 1.27
C THR A 7 -13.40 21.56 0.82
N PRO A 8 -12.42 21.92 -0.03
CA PRO A 8 -11.35 21.00 -0.40
C PRO A 8 -10.57 20.57 0.84
N ALA A 9 -10.10 19.33 0.86
CA ALA A 9 -9.12 18.89 1.84
C ALA A 9 -7.81 19.65 1.59
N VAL A 10 -7.48 20.57 2.49
CA VAL A 10 -6.16 21.22 2.51
C VAL A 10 -5.29 20.34 3.39
N PRO A 11 -4.33 19.57 2.83
CA PRO A 11 -3.48 18.73 3.64
C PRO A 11 -2.60 19.63 4.52
N ALA A 12 -2.47 19.30 5.81
CA ALA A 12 -1.59 20.03 6.72
C ALA A 12 -0.10 19.94 6.29
N ILE A 13 0.24 18.94 5.48
CA ILE A 13 1.57 18.72 4.91
C ILE A 13 1.46 18.80 3.38
N PRO A 14 2.25 19.65 2.69
CA PRO A 14 2.27 19.71 1.24
C PRO A 14 2.63 18.34 0.63
N GLN A 15 1.76 17.83 -0.26
CA GLN A 15 2.07 16.61 -1.01
C GLN A 15 3.08 16.92 -2.11
N ARG A 16 4.11 16.06 -2.26
CA ARG A 16 5.19 16.24 -3.25
C ARG A 16 4.75 15.98 -4.70
N GLN A 17 3.60 15.35 -4.92
CA GLN A 17 3.03 15.08 -6.24
C GLN A 17 1.86 16.03 -6.52
N HIS A 18 1.62 16.34 -7.80
CA HIS A 18 0.41 17.06 -8.21
C HIS A 18 -0.83 16.31 -7.73
N ASN A 19 -1.80 17.05 -7.18
CA ASN A 19 -3.08 16.48 -6.75
C ASN A 19 -3.88 16.05 -7.98
N VAL A 20 -3.75 14.79 -8.38
CA VAL A 20 -4.57 14.16 -9.42
C VAL A 20 -5.69 13.39 -8.73
N ALA A 21 -6.89 13.44 -9.30
CA ALA A 21 -8.07 12.76 -8.74
C ALA A 21 -7.75 11.31 -8.33
N PRO A 22 -8.37 10.78 -7.24
CA PRO A 22 -9.50 11.34 -6.51
C PRO A 22 -9.12 12.52 -5.60
N TYR A 23 -10.01 13.52 -5.57
CA TYR A 23 -9.92 14.67 -4.68
C TYR A 23 -10.73 14.40 -3.41
N TYR A 24 -10.17 14.72 -2.25
CA TYR A 24 -10.89 14.68 -1.00
C TYR A 24 -11.54 16.04 -0.72
N TYR A 25 -12.82 16.01 -0.39
CA TYR A 25 -13.59 17.19 0.01
C TYR A 25 -14.28 16.90 1.35
N HIS A 26 -14.32 17.90 2.21
CA HIS A 26 -15.14 17.89 3.42
C HIS A 26 -16.49 18.55 3.13
N ILE A 27 -17.59 17.86 3.47
CA ILE A 27 -18.95 18.37 3.35
C ILE A 27 -19.43 18.73 4.75
N GLY A 28 -19.56 20.03 5.03
CA GLY A 28 -20.10 20.57 6.27
C GLY A 28 -21.49 21.17 6.12
N ASN A 29 -22.05 21.65 7.23
CA ASN A 29 -23.37 22.29 7.29
C ASN A 29 -24.52 21.40 6.79
N ILE A 30 -24.42 20.09 7.04
CA ILE A 30 -25.48 19.10 6.81
C ILE A 30 -25.95 18.53 8.14
N THR A 31 -27.19 18.04 8.18
CA THR A 31 -27.73 17.35 9.36
C THR A 31 -27.16 15.94 9.48
N GLN A 32 -27.23 15.33 10.67
CA GLN A 32 -26.81 13.93 10.85
C GLN A 32 -27.56 12.99 9.90
N ALA A 33 -28.87 13.19 9.74
CA ALA A 33 -29.68 12.38 8.82
C ALA A 33 -29.21 12.48 7.36
N GLN A 34 -28.76 13.66 6.91
CA GLN A 34 -28.18 13.86 5.58
C GLN A 34 -26.81 13.19 5.45
N ALA A 35 -25.97 13.30 6.49
CA ALA A 35 -24.69 12.58 6.53
C ALA A 35 -24.91 11.06 6.46
N ASP A 36 -25.85 10.53 7.24
CA ASP A 36 -26.18 9.11 7.27
C ASP A 36 -26.74 8.63 5.93
N GLU A 37 -27.53 9.46 5.23
CA GLU A 37 -28.02 9.19 3.87
C GLU A 37 -26.85 9.09 2.86
N LEU A 38 -25.94 10.07 2.84
CA LEU A 38 -24.78 10.07 1.94
C LEU A 38 -23.86 8.87 2.20
N VAL A 39 -23.57 8.57 3.47
CA VAL A 39 -22.71 7.45 3.87
C VAL A 39 -23.36 6.10 3.55
N ARG A 40 -24.70 6.01 3.61
CA ARG A 40 -25.44 4.79 3.20
C ARG A 40 -25.26 4.48 1.72
N GLU A 41 -25.28 5.50 0.88
CA GLU A 41 -25.04 5.34 -0.56
C GLU A 41 -23.60 4.87 -0.82
N HIS A 42 -22.65 5.32 0.00
CA HIS A 42 -21.21 5.01 -0.02
C HIS A 42 -20.50 5.45 -1.30
N TRP A 43 -20.97 5.02 -2.48
CA TRP A 43 -20.49 5.42 -3.80
C TRP A 43 -21.64 5.82 -4.70
N VAL A 44 -21.57 7.03 -5.25
CA VAL A 44 -22.46 7.47 -6.33
C VAL A 44 -21.63 7.70 -7.58
N SER A 45 -21.90 6.92 -8.62
CA SER A 45 -21.22 7.00 -9.91
C SER A 45 -22.21 7.35 -11.01
N THR A 46 -21.87 8.37 -11.79
CA THR A 46 -22.62 8.86 -12.94
C THR A 46 -21.67 8.98 -14.14
N ALA A 47 -22.20 9.23 -15.33
CA ALA A 47 -21.39 9.46 -16.52
C ALA A 47 -20.39 10.63 -16.39
N ASN A 48 -20.62 11.57 -15.48
CA ASN A 48 -19.81 12.79 -15.33
C ASN A 48 -18.89 12.78 -14.10
N ILE A 49 -19.32 12.11 -13.02
CA ILE A 49 -18.59 12.12 -11.75
C ILE A 49 -18.84 10.83 -10.98
N THR A 50 -17.80 10.40 -10.27
CA THR A 50 -17.88 9.39 -9.22
C THR A 50 -17.44 10.03 -7.91
N VAL A 51 -18.27 9.89 -6.88
CA VAL A 51 -17.99 10.38 -5.53
C VAL A 51 -18.17 9.26 -4.51
N GLY A 52 -17.24 9.19 -3.56
CA GLY A 52 -17.33 8.34 -2.38
C GLY A 52 -17.68 9.18 -1.16
N PHE A 53 -18.55 8.68 -0.30
CA PHE A 53 -18.95 9.32 0.94
C PHE A 53 -18.48 8.48 2.12
N GLU A 54 -17.60 9.05 2.92
CA GLU A 54 -17.11 8.43 4.14
C GLU A 54 -17.25 9.44 5.29
N LEU A 55 -17.55 8.93 6.48
CA LEU A 55 -17.48 9.77 7.68
C LEU A 55 -16.02 10.13 7.96
N PRO A 56 -15.75 11.35 8.44
CA PRO A 56 -14.45 11.66 9.01
C PRO A 56 -14.13 10.64 10.11
N ASN A 57 -13.08 9.87 9.88
CA ASN A 57 -12.60 8.87 10.80
C ASN A 57 -11.26 9.35 11.35
N HIS A 58 -11.10 9.30 12.68
CA HIS A 58 -9.84 9.57 13.37
C HIS A 58 -9.15 8.27 13.81
N GLU A 59 -9.65 7.13 13.35
CA GLU A 59 -9.10 5.84 13.64
C GLU A 59 -7.82 5.62 12.83
N PRO A 60 -6.75 5.12 13.46
CA PRO A 60 -5.57 4.75 12.70
C PRO A 60 -5.89 3.67 11.65
N PRO A 61 -5.22 3.67 10.49
CA PRO A 61 -5.45 2.68 9.45
C PRO A 61 -5.10 1.27 9.95
N THR A 62 -5.69 0.23 9.38
CA THR A 62 -5.39 -1.16 9.81
C THR A 62 -4.16 -1.75 9.12
N LEU A 63 -3.72 -1.20 7.98
CA LEU A 63 -2.59 -1.73 7.23
C LEU A 63 -1.28 -1.61 8.03
N ILE A 64 -0.72 -2.76 8.39
CA ILE A 64 0.60 -2.84 9.03
C ILE A 64 1.70 -2.75 7.98
N GLY A 65 1.62 -3.56 6.93
CA GLY A 65 2.62 -3.57 5.88
C GLY A 65 2.55 -4.77 4.97
N PHE A 66 3.54 -4.84 4.08
CA PHE A 66 3.67 -5.89 3.08
C PHE A 66 4.89 -6.75 3.41
N PHE A 67 4.73 -8.06 3.27
CA PHE A 67 5.74 -9.05 3.64
C PHE A 67 6.02 -9.98 2.46
N ARG A 68 7.28 -10.05 2.02
CA ARG A 68 7.79 -11.07 1.08
C ARG A 68 8.07 -12.36 1.82
N HIS A 69 8.17 -13.45 1.06
CA HIS A 69 8.35 -14.79 1.59
C HIS A 69 7.28 -15.20 2.63
N PRO A 70 5.98 -14.95 2.38
CA PRO A 70 4.92 -15.32 3.31
C PRO A 70 4.88 -16.83 3.61
N GLU A 71 5.40 -17.68 2.72
CA GLU A 71 5.57 -19.11 2.94
C GLU A 71 6.43 -19.47 4.16
N ARG A 72 7.24 -18.53 4.66
CA ARG A 72 8.04 -18.69 5.89
C ARG A 72 7.21 -18.57 7.17
N VAL A 73 6.03 -17.95 7.08
CA VAL A 73 5.09 -17.78 8.19
C VAL A 73 4.16 -18.99 8.28
N ALA A 74 3.51 -19.33 7.17
CA ALA A 74 2.55 -20.43 7.08
C ALA A 74 2.31 -20.85 5.62
N GLU A 75 1.33 -21.74 5.40
CA GLU A 75 0.83 -22.06 4.06
C GLU A 75 0.28 -20.82 3.34
N LEU A 76 0.42 -20.77 2.01
CA LEU A 76 0.02 -19.63 1.17
C LEU A 76 -1.50 -19.51 0.97
N THR A 77 -2.23 -19.37 2.08
CA THR A 77 -3.64 -19.00 2.12
C THR A 77 -3.84 -17.84 3.09
N ASP A 78 -4.84 -17.01 2.85
CA ASP A 78 -5.11 -15.84 3.69
C ASP A 78 -5.32 -16.23 5.17
N GLU A 79 -6.05 -17.32 5.43
CA GLU A 79 -6.33 -17.79 6.79
C GLU A 79 -5.10 -18.38 7.48
N ALA A 80 -4.35 -19.28 6.81
CA ALA A 80 -3.17 -19.88 7.42
C ALA A 80 -2.10 -18.83 7.75
N LEU A 81 -1.91 -17.85 6.85
CA LEU A 81 -1.02 -16.71 7.12
C LEU A 81 -1.53 -15.88 8.30
N ALA A 82 -2.83 -15.55 8.35
CA ALA A 82 -3.41 -14.81 9.46
C ALA A 82 -3.18 -15.54 10.80
N ASP A 83 -3.40 -16.86 10.86
CA ASP A 83 -3.10 -17.68 12.04
C ASP A 83 -1.62 -17.69 12.42
N GLY A 84 -0.72 -17.75 11.44
CA GLY A 84 0.71 -17.62 11.66
C GLY A 84 1.09 -16.28 12.30
N PHE A 85 0.55 -15.17 11.79
CA PHE A 85 0.76 -13.84 12.40
C PHE A 85 0.12 -13.74 13.79
N ARG A 86 -1.11 -14.25 13.99
CA ARG A 86 -1.80 -14.29 15.29
C ARG A 86 -1.01 -15.08 16.35
N THR A 87 -0.26 -16.08 15.93
CA THR A 87 0.60 -16.88 16.81
C THR A 87 1.81 -16.07 17.27
N GLY A 88 2.37 -15.20 16.41
CA GLY A 88 3.45 -14.27 16.77
C GLY A 88 3.09 -13.31 17.90
N PHE A 89 1.80 -12.97 18.05
CA PHE A 89 1.32 -12.16 19.19
C PHE A 89 1.40 -12.87 20.55
N ASN A 90 1.71 -14.17 20.60
CA ASN A 90 1.99 -14.88 21.85
C ASN A 90 3.46 -14.73 22.29
N ASP A 91 4.33 -14.20 21.43
CA ASP A 91 5.70 -13.88 21.81
C ASP A 91 5.72 -12.80 22.88
N GLN A 92 6.57 -12.98 23.89
CA GLN A 92 6.58 -12.14 25.10
C GLN A 92 6.84 -10.66 24.78
N ASP A 93 7.69 -10.36 23.80
CA ASP A 93 8.05 -8.98 23.48
C ASP A 93 6.92 -8.24 22.76
N LEU A 94 6.28 -8.89 21.79
CA LEU A 94 5.15 -8.30 21.08
C LEU A 94 3.89 -8.23 21.95
N LEU A 95 3.63 -9.27 22.75
CA LEU A 95 2.54 -9.31 23.73
C LEU A 95 2.64 -8.14 24.70
N ARG A 96 3.79 -8.02 25.40
CA ARG A 96 4.03 -6.95 26.37
C ARG A 96 3.88 -5.57 25.75
N PHE A 97 4.50 -5.33 24.60
CA PHE A 97 4.42 -4.02 23.93
C PHE A 97 2.98 -3.66 23.56
N THR A 98 2.21 -4.63 23.08
CA THR A 98 0.80 -4.42 22.71
C THR A 98 -0.04 -4.09 23.95
N LEU A 99 0.12 -4.85 25.04
CA LEU A 99 -0.60 -4.60 26.31
C LEU A 99 -0.26 -3.23 26.91
N GLU A 100 1.03 -2.85 26.92
CA GLU A 100 1.47 -1.53 27.37
C GLU A 100 0.89 -0.39 26.52
N THR A 101 0.79 -0.60 25.20
CA THR A 101 0.18 0.39 24.29
C THR A 101 -1.31 0.56 24.57
N ILE A 102 -2.04 -0.53 24.79
CA ILE A 102 -3.46 -0.50 25.15
C ILE A 102 -3.68 0.19 26.51
N ASP A 103 -2.87 -0.16 27.53
CA ASP A 103 -2.97 0.46 28.85
C ASP A 103 -2.71 1.97 28.80
N ARG A 104 -1.73 2.43 28.01
CA ARG A 104 -1.52 3.87 27.77
C ARG A 104 -2.71 4.53 27.09
N ASP A 105 -3.28 3.91 26.05
CA ASP A 105 -4.46 4.43 25.37
C ASP A 105 -5.66 4.54 26.32
N ILE A 106 -5.92 3.53 27.14
CA ILE A 106 -6.99 3.54 28.16
C ILE A 106 -6.79 4.69 29.16
N ARG A 107 -5.57 4.85 29.70
CA ARG A 107 -5.25 5.93 30.66
C ARG A 107 -5.38 7.32 30.04
N ALA A 108 -5.14 7.45 28.74
CA ALA A 108 -5.33 8.69 27.99
C ALA A 108 -6.81 8.96 27.62
N GLY A 109 -7.73 8.05 27.95
CA GLY A 109 -9.14 8.16 27.53
C GLY A 109 -9.34 7.92 26.03
N GLY A 110 -8.47 7.11 25.42
CA GLY A 110 -8.43 6.83 23.99
C GLY A 110 -9.51 5.84 23.50
N ARG A 111 -9.15 5.07 22.48
CA ARG A 111 -10.05 4.13 21.77
C ARG A 111 -10.63 3.09 22.73
N TRP A 112 -9.79 2.49 23.55
CA TRP A 112 -10.11 1.30 24.34
C TRP A 112 -10.59 1.64 25.76
N ARG A 113 -10.82 2.91 26.09
CA ARG A 113 -11.12 3.40 27.45
C ARG A 113 -12.29 2.72 28.20
N HIS A 114 -13.15 2.00 27.49
CA HIS A 114 -14.31 1.29 28.05
C HIS A 114 -14.18 -0.24 27.99
N VAL A 115 -13.02 -0.75 27.57
CA VAL A 115 -12.74 -2.17 27.38
C VAL A 115 -11.55 -2.56 28.27
N PRO A 116 -11.63 -3.65 29.05
CA PRO A 116 -10.47 -4.15 29.80
C PRO A 116 -9.29 -4.47 28.89
N VAL A 117 -8.06 -4.26 29.37
CA VAL A 117 -6.81 -4.43 28.58
C VAL A 117 -6.76 -5.80 27.89
N ASP A 118 -7.05 -6.88 28.63
CA ASP A 118 -7.01 -8.25 28.09
C ASP A 118 -8.05 -8.47 27.00
N GLU A 119 -9.25 -7.90 27.16
CA GLU A 119 -10.31 -8.02 26.17
C GLU A 119 -9.96 -7.25 24.89
N ALA A 120 -9.46 -6.01 25.03
CA ALA A 120 -8.96 -5.21 23.91
C ALA A 120 -7.85 -5.95 23.17
N PHE A 121 -6.89 -6.56 23.89
CA PHE A 121 -5.84 -7.37 23.29
C PHE A 121 -6.40 -8.55 22.48
N GLN A 122 -7.39 -9.29 23.02
CA GLN A 122 -8.01 -10.38 22.27
C GLN A 122 -8.76 -9.88 21.03
N GLN A 123 -9.41 -8.71 21.09
CA GLN A 123 -10.07 -8.11 19.92
C GLN A 123 -9.04 -7.74 18.84
N ILE A 124 -7.95 -7.07 19.22
CA ILE A 124 -6.85 -6.71 18.31
C ILE A 124 -6.22 -7.97 17.70
N ARG A 125 -5.95 -9.00 18.49
CA ARG A 125 -5.40 -10.27 17.98
C ARG A 125 -6.37 -10.97 17.03
N ARG A 126 -7.68 -10.97 17.29
CA ARG A 126 -8.70 -11.51 16.38
C ARG A 126 -8.85 -10.69 15.10
N SER A 127 -8.54 -9.40 15.15
CA SER A 127 -8.62 -8.49 14.00
C SER A 127 -7.55 -8.76 12.93
N VAL A 128 -6.52 -9.55 13.25
CA VAL A 128 -5.45 -9.92 12.32
C VAL A 128 -6.05 -10.56 11.07
N ARG A 129 -5.84 -9.91 9.93
CA ARG A 129 -6.23 -10.39 8.60
C ARG A 129 -5.04 -10.27 7.66
N VAL A 130 -4.94 -11.23 6.73
CA VAL A 130 -3.94 -11.20 5.66
C VAL A 130 -4.64 -11.25 4.32
N ARG A 131 -4.11 -10.52 3.35
CA ARG A 131 -4.45 -10.69 1.94
C ARG A 131 -3.21 -11.11 1.17
N LEU A 132 -3.26 -12.29 0.55
CA LEU A 132 -2.20 -12.80 -0.30
C LEU A 132 -2.29 -12.14 -1.69
N LEU A 133 -1.29 -11.32 -2.01
CA LEU A 133 -1.13 -10.69 -3.31
C LEU A 133 -0.22 -11.56 -4.18
N ARG A 134 -0.75 -12.07 -5.28
CA ARG A 134 0.02 -12.84 -6.26
C ARG A 134 0.69 -11.88 -7.25
N ARG A 135 1.93 -11.49 -6.96
CA ARG A 135 2.76 -10.65 -7.84
C ARG A 135 3.69 -11.53 -8.68
N ILE A 136 4.03 -11.04 -9.86
CA ILE A 136 5.17 -11.54 -10.65
C ILE A 136 6.26 -10.47 -10.59
N HIS A 137 7.46 -10.85 -10.15
CA HIS A 137 8.63 -9.98 -10.11
C HIS A 137 9.75 -10.62 -10.93
N GLN A 138 10.27 -9.91 -11.94
CA GLN A 138 11.31 -10.41 -12.86
C GLN A 138 10.97 -11.77 -13.51
N GLY A 139 9.70 -12.01 -13.82
CA GLY A 139 9.24 -13.26 -14.46
C GLY A 139 8.98 -14.42 -13.50
N HIS A 140 9.21 -14.24 -12.20
CA HIS A 140 8.97 -15.26 -11.18
C HIS A 140 7.79 -14.90 -10.27
N PRO A 141 7.00 -15.88 -9.80
CA PRO A 141 6.03 -15.66 -8.74
C PRO A 141 6.71 -15.10 -7.47
N ASP A 142 6.19 -14.00 -6.95
CA ASP A 142 6.67 -13.28 -5.78
C ASP A 142 5.45 -12.99 -4.88
N PRO A 143 4.93 -13.99 -4.14
CA PRO A 143 3.77 -13.79 -3.29
C PRO A 143 4.08 -12.77 -2.18
N ILE A 144 3.15 -11.84 -1.95
CA ILE A 144 3.26 -10.81 -0.91
C ILE A 144 2.07 -10.95 0.03
N ALA A 145 2.31 -11.02 1.33
CA ALA A 145 1.26 -10.89 2.34
C ALA A 145 1.06 -9.42 2.70
N ALA A 146 -0.14 -8.89 2.51
CA ALA A 146 -0.56 -7.61 3.09
C ALA A 146 -1.22 -7.88 4.45
N LEU A 147 -0.61 -7.39 5.53
CA LEU A 147 -1.06 -7.62 6.90
C LEU A 147 -1.89 -6.44 7.41
N TYR A 148 -3.05 -6.74 7.97
CA TYR A 148 -3.99 -5.78 8.55
C TYR A 148 -4.30 -6.15 10.00
N ILE A 149 -4.24 -5.17 10.90
CA ILE A 149 -4.52 -5.31 12.33
C ILE A 149 -5.19 -4.03 12.83
N GLU A 150 -6.23 -4.17 13.65
CA GLU A 150 -6.86 -3.06 14.35
C GLU A 150 -5.87 -2.40 15.33
N SER A 151 -5.94 -1.07 15.43
CA SER A 151 -4.99 -0.31 16.25
C SER A 151 -5.19 -0.54 17.75
N PRO A 152 -4.12 -0.76 18.54
CA PRO A 152 -4.19 -0.77 20.00
C PRO A 152 -4.40 0.61 20.64
N THR A 153 -4.50 1.67 19.83
CA THR A 153 -4.58 3.07 20.31
C THR A 153 -5.31 3.99 19.32
N ALA A 154 -5.83 5.12 19.80
CA ALA A 154 -6.26 6.24 18.95
C ALA A 154 -5.11 7.23 18.67
N ASP A 155 -4.02 7.19 19.45
CA ASP A 155 -2.90 8.11 19.28
C ASP A 155 -2.06 7.75 18.03
N PRO A 156 -1.84 8.70 17.10
CA PRO A 156 -1.08 8.44 15.88
C PRO A 156 0.40 8.06 16.13
N GLY A 157 1.01 8.59 17.18
CA GLY A 157 2.41 8.29 17.54
C GLY A 157 2.57 6.86 18.02
N ASP A 158 1.74 6.45 18.98
CA ASP A 158 1.71 5.08 19.49
C ASP A 158 1.27 4.08 18.42
N TRP A 159 0.37 4.45 17.51
CA TRP A 159 0.02 3.62 16.36
C TRP A 159 1.24 3.35 15.46
N ASN A 160 2.00 4.41 15.12
CA ASN A 160 3.20 4.25 14.31
C ASN A 160 4.26 3.38 15.01
N ALA A 161 4.42 3.55 16.32
CA ALA A 161 5.34 2.74 17.12
C ALA A 161 4.92 1.26 17.16
N PHE A 162 3.63 0.98 17.35
CA PHE A 162 3.07 -0.36 17.28
C PHE A 162 3.25 -0.99 15.91
N ARG A 163 2.87 -0.28 14.85
CA ARG A 163 3.03 -0.73 13.47
C ARG A 163 4.48 -1.11 13.18
N GLU A 164 5.43 -0.28 13.57
CA GLU A 164 6.85 -0.57 13.35
C GLU A 164 7.33 -1.74 14.20
N ARG A 165 6.87 -1.86 15.46
CA ARG A 165 7.16 -3.02 16.31
C ARG A 165 6.67 -4.32 15.68
N VAL A 166 5.44 -4.35 15.14
CA VAL A 166 4.90 -5.52 14.45
C VAL A 166 5.75 -5.83 13.22
N ARG A 167 6.13 -4.83 12.42
CA ARG A 167 6.94 -5.07 11.20
C ARG A 167 8.32 -5.63 11.51
N GLN A 168 8.94 -5.20 12.59
CA GLN A 168 10.27 -5.66 13.02
C GLN A 168 10.23 -7.01 13.78
N HIS A 169 9.04 -7.51 14.12
CA HIS A 169 8.90 -8.77 14.81
C HIS A 169 9.27 -9.96 13.90
N ILE A 170 9.97 -10.94 14.47
CA ILE A 170 10.41 -12.15 13.76
C ILE A 170 9.26 -13.15 13.74
N PHE A 171 8.41 -13.06 12.71
CA PHE A 171 7.39 -14.08 12.46
C PHE A 171 7.99 -15.35 11.85
N GLY A 172 7.32 -16.48 12.04
CA GLY A 172 7.72 -17.78 11.48
C GLY A 172 8.57 -18.60 12.45
N SER A 173 9.28 -19.60 11.91
CA SER A 173 10.12 -20.50 12.71
C SER A 173 11.61 -20.26 12.47
N SER A 174 12.44 -20.68 13.43
CA SER A 174 13.90 -20.65 13.31
C SER A 174 14.44 -21.41 12.09
N ARG A 175 13.64 -22.33 11.50
CA ARG A 175 14.03 -23.14 10.35
C ARG A 175 13.75 -22.47 9.00
N SER A 176 12.67 -21.70 8.90
CA SER A 176 12.26 -21.04 7.64
C SER A 176 12.80 -19.62 7.51
N GLY A 177 13.27 -19.03 8.62
CA GLY A 177 13.62 -17.62 8.71
C GLY A 177 12.38 -16.71 8.73
N PRO A 178 12.55 -15.40 8.97
CA PRO A 178 11.44 -14.47 8.95
C PRO A 178 10.99 -14.09 7.53
N PRO A 179 9.73 -13.69 7.34
CA PRO A 179 9.34 -12.96 6.15
C PRO A 179 10.07 -11.61 6.08
N GLU A 180 10.22 -11.06 4.88
CA GLU A 180 10.95 -9.80 4.68
C GLU A 180 9.99 -8.63 4.45
N ILE A 181 10.20 -7.51 5.13
CA ILE A 181 9.36 -6.32 4.94
C ILE A 181 9.58 -5.77 3.51
N LEU A 182 8.50 -5.64 2.76
CA LEU A 182 8.47 -4.89 1.51
C LEU A 182 8.12 -3.43 1.82
N TRP A 183 9.08 -2.54 1.58
CA TRP A 183 8.91 -1.08 1.77
C TRP A 183 8.25 -0.39 0.56
N GLU A 184 8.05 -1.11 -0.54
CA GLU A 184 7.27 -0.63 -1.68
C GLU A 184 5.82 -0.37 -1.26
N THR A 185 5.27 0.76 -1.69
CA THR A 185 3.85 1.07 -1.50
C THR A 185 3.10 0.73 -2.78
N PHE A 186 1.99 -0.01 -2.67
CA PHE A 186 1.10 -0.21 -3.80
C PHE A 186 0.18 0.99 -3.91
N LEU A 187 0.41 1.86 -4.89
CA LEU A 187 -0.53 2.95 -5.17
C LEU A 187 -1.54 2.47 -6.21
N CYS A 188 -2.80 2.35 -5.81
CA CYS A 188 -3.88 1.95 -6.71
C CYS A 188 -4.18 3.07 -7.72
N GLY A 189 -4.09 2.76 -9.02
CA GLY A 189 -4.37 3.73 -10.08
C GLY A 189 -5.86 4.05 -10.30
N ILE A 190 -6.76 3.52 -9.47
CA ILE A 190 -8.21 3.79 -9.53
C ILE A 190 -8.63 4.63 -8.32
N CYS A 191 -8.38 4.13 -7.10
CA CYS A 191 -8.78 4.80 -5.86
C CYS A 191 -7.65 5.54 -5.14
N HIS A 192 -6.39 5.40 -5.59
CA HIS A 192 -5.20 6.00 -4.97
C HIS A 192 -4.93 5.53 -3.53
N SER A 193 -5.55 4.43 -3.12
CA SER A 193 -5.22 3.76 -1.86
C SER A 193 -3.84 3.12 -1.91
N ALA A 194 -3.23 2.96 -0.74
CA ALA A 194 -1.89 2.43 -0.51
C ALA A 194 -1.85 0.93 -0.15
N ASP A 195 -3.02 0.28 -0.04
CA ASP A 195 -3.22 -1.05 0.55
C ASP A 195 -3.30 -2.19 -0.48
N HIS A 196 -3.60 -1.88 -1.75
CA HIS A 196 -3.73 -2.89 -2.80
C HIS A 196 -3.25 -2.39 -4.18
N PRO A 197 -2.75 -3.30 -5.04
CA PRO A 197 -2.49 -2.97 -6.43
C PRO A 197 -3.81 -2.73 -7.20
N THR A 198 -3.75 -1.97 -8.29
CA THR A 198 -4.91 -1.60 -9.11
C THR A 198 -5.81 -2.78 -9.52
N GLY A 199 -5.22 -3.94 -9.82
CA GLY A 199 -5.96 -5.15 -10.21
C GLY A 199 -6.86 -5.75 -9.12
N LEU A 200 -6.70 -5.30 -7.87
CA LEU A 200 -7.42 -5.79 -6.70
C LEU A 200 -8.35 -4.72 -6.10
N CYS A 201 -8.50 -3.59 -6.78
CA CYS A 201 -9.41 -2.53 -6.41
C CYS A 201 -10.85 -3.02 -6.49
N TYR A 202 -11.64 -2.74 -5.45
CA TYR A 202 -13.05 -3.15 -5.39
C TYR A 202 -13.99 -2.17 -6.11
N LEU A 203 -13.56 -0.92 -6.35
CA LEU A 203 -14.40 0.11 -6.96
C LEU A 203 -15.04 -0.29 -8.29
N PRO A 204 -14.33 -0.99 -9.20
CA PRO A 204 -14.93 -1.51 -10.43
C PRO A 204 -16.11 -2.47 -10.21
N ASN A 205 -16.26 -3.06 -9.02
CA ASN A 205 -17.37 -3.96 -8.67
C ASN A 205 -18.54 -3.22 -8.01
N VAL A 206 -18.44 -1.91 -7.76
CA VAL A 206 -19.53 -1.10 -7.24
C VAL A 206 -20.65 -1.05 -8.29
N PRO A 207 -21.91 -1.34 -7.94
CA PRO A 207 -23.02 -1.23 -8.88
C PRO A 207 -23.12 0.16 -9.51
N GLY A 208 -23.25 0.21 -10.85
CA GLY A 208 -23.32 1.48 -11.58
C GLY A 208 -21.98 2.19 -11.73
N TRP A 209 -20.84 1.53 -11.49
CA TRP A 209 -19.51 2.14 -11.66
C TRP A 209 -19.25 2.57 -13.12
N HIS A 210 -19.06 3.88 -13.32
CA HIS A 210 -18.68 4.51 -14.60
C HIS A 210 -17.20 4.95 -14.65
N GLY A 211 -16.42 4.66 -13.61
CA GLY A 211 -15.02 5.05 -13.52
C GLY A 211 -14.04 4.09 -14.23
N PRO A 212 -12.72 4.29 -14.05
CA PRO A 212 -11.71 3.43 -14.67
C PRO A 212 -11.78 1.99 -14.15
N THR A 213 -11.44 1.04 -15.01
CA THR A 213 -11.26 -0.37 -14.69
C THR A 213 -9.77 -0.73 -14.63
N PRO A 214 -9.38 -1.86 -14.02
CA PRO A 214 -7.96 -2.24 -13.99
C PRO A 214 -7.35 -2.37 -15.38
N ASP A 215 -8.14 -2.82 -16.36
CA ASP A 215 -7.72 -2.94 -17.75
C ASP A 215 -7.62 -1.57 -18.43
N SER A 216 -8.54 -0.63 -18.17
CA SER A 216 -8.45 0.72 -18.74
C SER A 216 -7.22 1.48 -18.21
N VAL A 217 -6.91 1.33 -16.92
CA VAL A 217 -5.69 1.91 -16.32
C VAL A 217 -4.44 1.26 -16.91
N ARG A 218 -4.44 -0.06 -17.08
CA ARG A 218 -3.31 -0.78 -17.71
C ARG A 218 -3.09 -0.33 -19.15
N ALA A 219 -4.16 -0.20 -19.93
CA ALA A 219 -4.10 0.27 -21.31
C ALA A 219 -3.58 1.71 -21.40
N ALA A 220 -4.06 2.61 -20.52
CA ALA A 220 -3.58 3.98 -20.45
C ALA A 220 -2.08 4.06 -20.09
N ALA A 221 -1.61 3.23 -19.15
CA ALA A 221 -0.20 3.16 -18.78
C ALA A 221 0.68 2.65 -19.94
N GLN A 222 0.21 1.63 -20.68
CA GLN A 222 0.91 1.11 -21.87
C GLN A 222 0.99 2.17 -22.98
N GLU A 223 -0.10 2.89 -23.22
CA GLU A 223 -0.13 3.95 -24.22
C GLU A 223 0.79 5.12 -23.84
N TYR A 224 0.81 5.51 -22.56
CA TYR A 224 1.75 6.51 -22.05
C TYR A 224 3.20 6.08 -22.27
N ALA A 225 3.54 4.83 -21.98
CA ALA A 225 4.90 4.29 -22.18
C ALA A 225 5.30 4.24 -23.66
N ARG A 226 4.35 3.96 -24.57
CA ARG A 226 4.59 4.00 -26.02
C ARG A 226 4.86 5.41 -26.53
N ARG A 227 4.15 6.41 -25.99
CA ARG A 227 4.30 7.83 -26.37
C ARG A 227 5.54 8.48 -25.76
N ASN A 228 5.95 8.00 -24.58
CA ASN A 228 7.10 8.51 -23.84
C ASN A 228 8.13 7.39 -23.67
N PRO A 229 8.75 6.91 -24.77
CA PRO A 229 9.82 5.94 -24.64
C PRO A 229 10.91 6.55 -23.77
N ALA A 230 11.32 5.83 -22.73
CA ALA A 230 12.44 6.26 -21.92
C ALA A 230 13.65 6.51 -22.84
N PRO A 231 14.37 7.63 -22.69
CA PRO A 231 15.59 7.85 -23.47
C PRO A 231 16.50 6.64 -23.25
N PRO A 232 17.17 6.13 -24.30
CA PRO A 232 18.03 4.97 -24.17
C PRO A 232 19.01 5.23 -23.03
N THR A 233 18.90 4.46 -21.96
CA THR A 233 19.86 4.47 -20.88
C THR A 233 21.20 4.16 -21.52
N HIS A 234 22.10 5.14 -21.52
CA HIS A 234 23.46 4.95 -22.01
C HIS A 234 24.11 3.84 -21.19
N GLY A 235 24.08 2.64 -21.77
CA GLY A 235 24.74 1.46 -21.27
C GLY A 235 26.19 1.80 -20.98
N ARG A 236 26.54 1.64 -19.71
CA ARG A 236 27.91 1.67 -19.25
C ARG A 236 28.63 0.45 -19.86
N GLY A 237 29.37 0.69 -20.94
CA GLY A 237 30.52 -0.14 -21.34
C GLY A 237 30.23 -1.44 -22.08
N GLY A 238 29.81 -1.36 -23.34
CA GLY A 238 30.16 -2.39 -24.32
C GLY A 238 31.66 -2.32 -24.63
N ARG A 239 32.46 -3.20 -24.02
CA ARG A 239 33.86 -3.46 -24.42
C ARG A 239 33.94 -4.82 -25.09
N GLY A 240 34.47 -4.84 -26.32
CA GLY A 240 34.83 -6.02 -27.09
C GLY A 240 33.94 -6.18 -28.31
N GLY A 241 34.18 -5.51 -29.43
CA GLY A 241 35.45 -5.52 -30.15
C GLY A 241 35.25 -6.38 -31.41
N GLY A 242 34.60 -5.78 -32.42
CA GLY A 242 34.46 -6.39 -33.73
C GLY A 242 35.84 -6.70 -34.31
N ARG A 243 36.14 -7.98 -34.52
CA ARG A 243 37.29 -8.40 -35.31
C ARG A 243 37.00 -8.09 -36.77
N GLY A 244 37.67 -7.04 -37.24
CA GLY A 244 37.61 -6.53 -38.60
C GLY A 244 37.97 -7.58 -39.65
N ARG A 245 37.17 -7.57 -40.71
CA ARG A 245 37.35 -8.32 -41.95
C ARG A 245 37.78 -7.34 -43.04
N GLY A 246 39.05 -7.40 -43.42
CA GLY A 246 39.53 -7.07 -44.78
C GLY A 246 39.68 -5.59 -45.20
N GLY A 247 40.75 -5.34 -45.98
CA GLY A 247 40.89 -4.13 -46.82
C GLY A 247 42.24 -3.43 -46.66
N ARG A 248 43.35 -3.99 -47.17
CA ARG A 248 44.05 -3.51 -48.40
C ARG A 248 43.91 -2.00 -48.68
N GLY A 249 45.02 -1.25 -48.62
CA GLY A 249 45.08 0.07 -49.25
C GLY A 249 46.30 0.96 -48.93
N ARG A 250 47.40 0.73 -49.67
CA ARG A 250 48.36 1.69 -50.27
C ARG A 250 48.66 3.05 -49.57
N GLY A 251 49.95 3.30 -49.36
CA GLY A 251 50.57 4.63 -49.28
C GLY A 251 52.04 4.56 -48.82
N ARG A 252 52.97 4.14 -49.68
CA ARG A 252 53.97 5.00 -50.36
C ARG A 252 54.53 6.18 -49.53
N GLY A 253 55.79 6.01 -49.12
CA GLY A 253 56.87 6.96 -49.43
C GLY A 253 57.15 8.09 -48.43
N ARG A 254 58.18 7.91 -47.60
CA ARG A 254 59.05 9.00 -47.14
C ARG A 254 60.49 8.61 -47.45
N GLY A 255 61.12 9.36 -48.34
CA GLY A 255 62.57 9.40 -48.48
C GLY A 255 63.14 10.53 -47.61
N ASN A 256 64.39 10.31 -47.20
CA ASN A 256 65.43 11.23 -46.73
C ASN A 256 65.11 12.20 -45.58
N ASP A 257 65.86 12.07 -44.48
CA ASP A 257 67.12 12.81 -44.29
C ASP A 257 67.95 12.18 -43.14
N ALA A 258 69.27 12.18 -43.35
CA ALA A 258 70.39 11.71 -42.50
C ALA A 258 70.71 10.19 -42.49
#